data_AF-A0A8B7DQW8-F1
#
_entry.id   AF-A0A8B7DQW8-F1
#
_cell.length_a   1.000
_cell.length_b   1.000
_cell.length_c   1.000
_cell.angle_alpha   90.00
_cell.angle_beta   90.00
_cell.angle_gamma   90.00
#
_symmetry.space_group_name_H-M   'P 1'
#
loop_
_entity.id
_entity.type
_entity.pdbx_description
1 polymer ?
#
loop_
_entity_poly.entity_id
_entity_poly.type
_entity_poly.pdbx_seq_one_letter_code
_entity_poly.pdbx_strand_id
1 'polypeptide(L)'
;MCILPYGTPDNVHIGSTCTKRVKPTIKPIVSFRDRTSNAEAMTLAFICEHNPPISLTSHMIEYAKEMSKDYRVLKNLKMFRTTALYKLREGLGEAFHAELVFDMKIKMFFLNIDECFSAKNEKVLSILVAYFCNKTNKVVLKHYASLSLVTVNAKSLFNAVIDLFNKNAIPLSNLVSNLSDSTNYMIGKISGFETRLRKAVPHLLDIDGVTYNTPKQRVCHRWLSVLDCTLPMLEMMPAFTLIYSSWLSKQDISLYKDESDKILKRLSNEKTNIDVKIGDICTTLSDGNYATRNVFQILKCKNHKSSMVDCPTGEIYIPGDESCSKNVNLDNFCKNRAEGNWQNPWDCHTFLTCHGQQTTVRNCSAPSVVLNYDPVTDVCEYPYQVDCVQIKTRPYEEVFVENVVV
;
A
#
# COMPACT_ATOMS: atom_id res chain seq x y z
N MET A 1 -37.89 -2.70 12.54
CA MET A 1 -36.84 -2.23 13.48
C MET A 1 -35.54 -2.21 12.69
N CYS A 2 -35.16 -1.06 12.11
CA CYS A 2 -33.86 -0.93 11.44
C CYS A 2 -32.82 -0.66 12.52
N ILE A 3 -32.12 -1.71 12.94
CA ILE A 3 -30.97 -1.57 13.84
C ILE A 3 -29.80 -1.23 12.92
N LEU A 4 -29.56 0.06 12.71
CA LEU A 4 -28.28 0.51 12.21
C LEU A 4 -27.22 0.16 13.26
N PRO A 5 -26.03 -0.33 12.87
CA PRO A 5 -24.94 -0.54 13.81
C PRO A 5 -24.63 0.79 14.52
N TYR A 6 -24.28 0.66 15.80
CA TYR A 6 -23.92 1.79 16.64
C TYR A 6 -22.77 2.58 15.98
N GLY A 7 -23.00 3.86 15.69
CA GLY A 7 -21.99 4.74 15.07
C GLY A 7 -22.12 4.92 13.55
N THR A 8 -23.23 4.51 12.93
CA THR A 8 -23.48 4.80 11.51
C THR A 8 -23.51 6.33 11.27
N PRO A 9 -22.72 6.88 10.33
CA PRO A 9 -22.73 8.30 9.98
C PRO A 9 -24.13 8.83 9.60
N ASP A 10 -24.44 10.08 9.93
CA ASP A 10 -25.76 10.70 9.69
C ASP A 10 -26.16 10.76 8.19
N ASN A 11 -25.20 10.61 7.27
CA ASN A 11 -25.40 10.60 5.81
C ASN A 11 -25.81 9.23 5.24
N VAL A 12 -25.88 8.17 6.05
CA VAL A 12 -26.35 6.85 5.61
C VAL A 12 -27.88 6.78 5.69
N HIS A 13 -28.55 7.17 4.60
CA HIS A 13 -30.00 7.05 4.48
C HIS A 13 -30.39 5.70 3.88
N ILE A 14 -30.87 4.77 4.72
CA ILE A 14 -31.66 3.63 4.23
C ILE A 14 -33.07 4.16 3.93
N GLY A 15 -33.53 3.94 2.71
CA GLY A 15 -34.79 4.47 2.18
C GLY A 15 -36.00 4.26 3.10
N SER A 16 -36.70 5.38 3.31
CA SER A 16 -38.08 5.57 3.79
C SER A 16 -38.58 4.80 5.04
N THR A 17 -39.11 5.61 5.98
CA THR A 17 -39.96 5.28 7.15
C THR A 17 -39.28 4.83 8.45
N CYS A 18 -38.75 5.79 9.22
CA CYS A 18 -38.61 5.65 10.67
C CYS A 18 -39.08 6.93 11.37
N THR A 19 -40.28 6.90 11.93
CA THR A 19 -40.85 7.96 12.77
C THR A 19 -40.57 7.67 14.25
N LYS A 20 -40.27 8.74 14.99
CA LYS A 20 -40.06 8.90 16.46
C LYS A 20 -38.61 8.78 16.96
N ARG A 21 -38.04 9.95 17.28
CA ARG A 21 -36.83 10.13 18.10
C ARG A 21 -37.11 9.69 19.54
N VAL A 22 -36.59 8.52 19.92
CA VAL A 22 -36.40 8.15 21.33
C VAL A 22 -35.04 8.72 21.76
N LYS A 23 -35.02 9.53 22.83
CA LYS A 23 -33.77 10.01 23.43
C LYS A 23 -33.02 8.79 24.01
N PRO A 24 -31.74 8.52 23.68
CA PRO A 24 -31.06 7.35 24.22
C PRO A 24 -30.68 7.56 25.69
N THR A 25 -31.37 6.78 26.50
CA THR A 25 -30.98 6.23 27.80
C THR A 25 -29.55 5.68 27.76
N ILE A 26 -28.79 5.91 28.85
CA ILE A 26 -27.51 5.29 29.25
C ILE A 26 -26.72 4.66 28.10
N LYS A 27 -25.66 5.35 27.65
CA LYS A 27 -24.74 4.82 26.63
C LYS A 27 -24.26 3.41 27.06
N PRO A 28 -24.44 2.37 26.23
CA PRO A 28 -23.97 1.04 26.56
C PRO A 28 -22.46 1.08 26.81
N ILE A 29 -21.98 0.26 27.74
CA ILE A 29 -20.53 0.07 27.96
C ILE A 29 -20.02 -0.73 26.74
N VAL A 30 -19.59 0.00 25.71
CA VAL A 30 -19.02 -0.58 24.49
C VAL A 30 -17.59 -1.01 24.77
N SER A 31 -17.22 -2.24 24.37
CA SER A 31 -15.88 -2.77 24.62
C SER A 31 -14.80 -1.91 23.94
N PHE A 32 -13.57 -1.97 24.45
CA PHE A 32 -12.45 -1.27 23.81
C PHE A 32 -12.23 -1.76 22.36
N ARG A 33 -12.40 -3.07 22.12
CA ARG A 33 -12.27 -3.67 20.79
C ARG A 33 -13.32 -3.10 19.83
N ASP A 34 -14.59 -3.08 20.24
CA ASP A 34 -15.66 -2.56 19.37
C ASP A 34 -15.50 -1.07 19.08
N ARG A 35 -15.01 -0.29 20.06
CA ARG A 35 -14.68 1.14 19.84
C ARG A 35 -13.52 1.32 18.86
N THR A 36 -12.53 0.42 18.89
CA THR A 36 -11.40 0.42 17.97
C THR A 36 -11.85 0.08 16.55
N SER A 37 -12.61 -1.01 16.38
CA SER A 37 -13.18 -1.39 15.08
C SER A 37 -14.13 -0.33 14.52
N ASN A 38 -14.88 0.37 15.38
CA ASN A 38 -15.68 1.51 14.94
C ASN A 38 -14.81 2.67 14.42
N ALA A 39 -13.68 2.99 15.07
CA ALA A 39 -12.77 4.02 14.60
C ALA A 39 -12.09 3.64 13.27
N GLU A 40 -11.75 2.36 13.09
CA GLU A 40 -11.25 1.82 11.82
C GLU A 40 -12.30 1.98 10.71
N ALA A 41 -13.54 1.56 10.96
CA ALA A 41 -14.64 1.70 10.02
C ALA A 41 -14.92 3.16 9.64
N MET A 42 -14.87 4.09 10.61
CA MET A 42 -15.01 5.52 10.34
C MET A 42 -13.88 6.07 9.46
N THR A 43 -12.65 5.60 9.67
CA THR A 43 -11.49 5.99 8.85
C THR A 43 -11.66 5.51 7.42
N LEU A 44 -12.07 4.24 7.23
CA LEU A 44 -12.33 3.66 5.91
C LEU A 44 -13.51 4.37 5.21
N ALA A 45 -14.58 4.67 5.93
CA ALA A 45 -15.71 5.41 5.38
C ALA A 45 -15.30 6.80 4.86
N PHE A 46 -14.47 7.53 5.62
CA PHE A 46 -13.92 8.83 5.18
C PHE A 46 -13.08 8.70 3.90
N ILE A 47 -12.27 7.63 3.80
CA ILE A 47 -11.48 7.34 2.60
C ILE A 47 -12.42 7.06 1.41
N CYS A 48 -13.41 6.20 1.58
CA CYS A 48 -14.38 5.91 0.52
C CYS A 48 -15.15 7.16 0.07
N GLU A 49 -15.52 8.05 1.01
CA GLU A 49 -16.31 9.25 0.72
C GLU A 49 -15.52 10.33 -0.05
N HIS A 50 -14.24 10.50 0.28
CA HIS A 50 -13.41 11.58 -0.29
C HIS A 50 -12.34 11.11 -1.28
N ASN A 51 -12.22 9.79 -1.48
CA ASN A 51 -11.30 9.13 -2.39
C ASN A 51 -9.80 9.55 -2.24
N PRO A 52 -9.24 9.72 -1.02
CA PRO A 52 -7.79 9.79 -0.87
C PRO A 52 -7.16 8.41 -1.13
N PRO A 53 -5.86 8.34 -1.47
CA PRO A 53 -5.18 7.06 -1.63
C PRO A 53 -5.27 6.19 -0.38
N ILE A 54 -5.65 4.92 -0.53
CA ILE A 54 -5.74 3.95 0.58
C ILE A 54 -4.40 3.81 1.31
N SER A 55 -3.28 3.97 0.60
CA SER A 55 -1.93 3.98 1.18
C SER A 55 -1.70 5.09 2.23
N LEU A 56 -2.54 6.13 2.26
CA LEU A 56 -2.46 7.21 3.25
C LEU A 56 -3.02 6.80 4.63
N THR A 57 -3.72 5.67 4.74
CA THR A 57 -4.45 5.25 5.96
C THR A 57 -3.55 5.21 7.20
N SER A 58 -2.36 4.59 7.11
CA SER A 58 -1.43 4.50 8.24
C SER A 58 -0.98 5.87 8.73
N HIS A 59 -0.60 6.75 7.80
CA HIS A 59 -0.19 8.12 8.10
C HIS A 59 -1.34 8.97 8.67
N MET A 60 -2.58 8.76 8.24
CA MET A 60 -3.75 9.42 8.83
C MET A 60 -3.99 8.99 10.28
N ILE A 61 -3.80 7.70 10.58
CA ILE A 61 -3.92 7.19 11.95
C ILE A 61 -2.83 7.78 12.85
N GLU A 62 -1.58 7.84 12.36
CA GLU A 62 -0.48 8.49 13.09
C GLU A 62 -0.76 9.97 13.32
N TYR A 63 -1.20 10.70 12.30
CA TYR A 63 -1.62 12.10 12.42
C TYR A 63 -2.74 12.28 13.45
N ALA A 64 -3.77 11.42 13.43
CA ALA A 64 -4.86 11.46 14.40
C ALA A 64 -4.37 11.22 15.83
N LYS A 65 -3.45 10.27 16.03
CA LYS A 65 -2.81 10.00 17.33
C LYS A 65 -2.03 11.21 17.83
N GLU A 66 -1.20 11.82 16.98
CA GLU A 66 -0.44 13.03 17.32
C GLU A 66 -1.36 14.20 17.69
N MET A 67 -2.41 14.45 16.90
CA MET A 67 -3.39 15.49 17.17
C MET A 67 -4.18 15.24 18.46
N SER A 68 -4.37 13.97 18.85
CA SER A 68 -5.10 13.60 20.06
C SER A 68 -4.32 13.89 21.36
N LYS A 69 -2.99 14.10 21.27
CA LYS A 69 -2.15 14.44 22.43
C LYS A 69 -2.62 15.72 23.14
N ASP A 70 -3.11 16.70 22.38
CA ASP A 70 -3.80 17.88 22.92
C ASP A 70 -5.26 17.90 22.45
N TYR A 71 -6.10 17.18 23.18
CA TYR A 71 -7.53 17.11 22.88
C TYR A 71 -8.22 18.49 22.91
N ARG A 72 -7.70 19.46 23.67
CA ARG A 72 -8.32 20.80 23.77
C ARG A 72 -8.11 21.57 22.49
N VAL A 73 -6.91 21.51 21.92
CA VAL A 73 -6.62 22.09 20.61
C VAL A 73 -7.40 21.37 19.52
N LEU A 74 -7.36 20.04 19.48
CA LEU A 74 -8.08 19.25 18.47
C LEU A 74 -9.59 19.54 18.48
N LYS A 75 -10.20 19.63 19.66
CA LYS A 75 -11.64 19.94 19.81
C LYS A 75 -12.01 21.33 19.27
N ASN A 76 -11.10 22.29 19.33
CA ASN A 76 -11.33 23.67 18.89
C ASN A 76 -10.79 23.96 17.48
N LEU A 77 -10.08 23.01 16.86
CA LEU A 77 -9.52 23.15 15.53
C LEU A 77 -10.63 23.34 14.50
N LYS A 78 -10.60 24.47 13.80
CA LYS A 78 -11.51 24.78 12.69
C LYS A 78 -10.71 25.33 11.54
N MET A 79 -10.88 24.75 10.37
CA MET A 79 -10.19 25.17 9.16
C MET A 79 -11.04 24.87 7.94
N PHE A 80 -11.51 25.93 7.28
CA PHE A 80 -12.26 25.83 6.03
C PHE A 80 -11.31 25.98 4.84
N ARG A 81 -11.80 25.68 3.63
CA ARG A 81 -11.00 25.69 2.39
C ARG A 81 -10.17 26.97 2.21
N THR A 82 -10.76 28.15 2.35
CA THR A 82 -10.06 29.43 2.16
C THR A 82 -8.99 29.67 3.21
N THR A 83 -9.31 29.40 4.49
CA THR A 83 -8.36 29.49 5.60
C THR A 83 -7.22 28.48 5.45
N ALA A 84 -7.52 27.25 5.00
CA ALA A 84 -6.53 26.22 4.75
C ALA A 84 -5.54 26.64 3.66
N LEU A 85 -6.05 27.13 2.52
CA LEU A 85 -5.22 27.61 1.40
C LEU A 85 -4.34 28.78 1.82
N TYR A 86 -4.91 29.74 2.56
CA TYR A 86 -4.14 30.88 3.07
C TYR A 86 -3.03 30.44 4.02
N LYS A 87 -3.35 29.60 5.03
CA LYS A 87 -2.35 29.09 5.99
C LYS A 87 -1.28 28.22 5.31
N LEU A 88 -1.66 27.46 4.29
CA LEU A 88 -0.73 26.64 3.52
C LEU A 88 0.23 27.52 2.71
N ARG A 89 -0.29 28.53 2.00
CA ARG A 89 0.52 29.37 1.11
C ARG A 89 1.36 30.40 1.89
N GLU A 90 0.70 31.22 2.70
CA GLU A 90 1.31 32.37 3.40
C GLU A 90 1.94 31.99 4.74
N GLY A 91 1.59 30.81 5.28
CA GLY A 91 2.17 30.29 6.51
C GLY A 91 3.24 29.25 6.23
N LEU A 92 2.81 28.00 6.03
CA LEU A 92 3.72 26.86 5.93
C LEU A 92 4.64 26.95 4.70
N GLY A 93 4.09 27.34 3.55
CA GLY A 93 4.83 27.51 2.31
C GLY A 93 5.93 28.56 2.42
N GLU A 94 5.58 29.74 2.96
CA GLU A 94 6.55 30.82 3.18
C GLU A 94 7.65 30.42 4.15
N ALA A 95 7.31 29.73 5.26
CA ALA A 95 8.29 29.25 6.23
C ALA A 95 9.29 28.26 5.59
N PHE A 96 8.81 27.32 4.78
CA PHE A 96 9.67 26.37 4.07
C PHE A 96 10.49 27.03 2.96
N HIS A 97 9.93 28.01 2.25
CA HIS A 97 10.64 28.76 1.23
C HIS A 97 11.77 29.59 1.84
N ALA A 98 11.51 30.26 2.96
CA ALA A 98 12.52 31.04 3.68
C ALA A 98 13.68 30.15 4.19
N GLU A 99 13.38 28.98 4.74
CA GLU A 99 14.41 28.01 5.16
C GLU A 99 15.24 27.53 3.96
N LEU A 100 14.60 27.21 2.84
CA LEU A 100 15.30 26.79 1.61
C LEU A 100 16.20 27.90 1.06
N VAL A 101 15.71 29.14 0.98
CA VAL A 101 16.48 30.29 0.53
C VAL A 101 17.69 30.55 1.43
N PHE A 102 17.52 30.42 2.74
CA PHE A 102 18.62 30.51 3.69
C PHE A 102 19.67 29.42 3.43
N ASP A 103 19.24 28.16 3.25
CA ASP A 103 20.13 27.06 2.92
C ASP A 103 20.88 27.29 1.60
N MET A 104 20.23 27.78 0.55
CA MET A 104 20.86 28.07 -0.76
C MET A 104 21.90 29.20 -0.69
N LYS A 105 21.74 30.15 0.24
CA LYS A 105 22.72 31.22 0.45
C LYS A 105 24.02 30.76 1.06
N ILE A 106 23.98 29.71 1.88
CA ILE A 106 25.14 29.26 2.65
C ILE A 106 25.73 27.94 2.12
N LYS A 107 24.91 27.08 1.50
CA LYS A 107 25.30 25.75 1.03
C LYS A 107 25.44 25.73 -0.49
N MET A 108 26.36 24.90 -0.94
CA MET A 108 26.42 24.48 -2.34
C MET A 108 25.18 23.67 -2.71
N PHE A 109 24.66 23.89 -3.91
CA PHE A 109 23.45 23.23 -4.38
C PHE A 109 23.50 22.90 -5.87
N PHE A 110 22.67 21.93 -6.26
CA PHE A 110 22.46 21.48 -7.62
C PHE A 110 21.07 21.93 -8.08
N LEU A 111 20.98 22.42 -9.30
CA LEU A 111 19.75 22.94 -9.88
C LEU A 111 19.15 21.90 -10.82
N ASN A 112 17.87 21.59 -10.67
CA ASN A 112 17.14 20.68 -11.55
C ASN A 112 15.96 21.42 -12.17
N ILE A 113 15.96 21.54 -13.49
CA ILE A 113 14.96 22.32 -14.23
C ILE A 113 14.20 21.41 -15.18
N ASP A 114 12.87 21.42 -15.09
CA ASP A 114 11.98 20.74 -16.03
C ASP A 114 10.95 21.73 -16.61
N GLU A 115 10.66 21.62 -17.91
CA GLU A 115 9.58 22.34 -18.56
C GLU A 115 8.35 21.44 -18.63
N CYS A 116 7.24 21.90 -18.07
CA CYS A 116 5.97 21.20 -18.15
C CYS A 116 4.86 22.12 -18.66
N PHE A 117 3.75 21.52 -19.05
CA PHE A 117 2.53 22.24 -19.41
C PHE A 117 1.56 22.17 -18.25
N SER A 118 0.97 23.31 -17.90
CA SER A 118 -0.15 23.35 -16.95
C SER A 118 -1.42 22.78 -17.61
N ALA A 119 -2.44 22.50 -16.80
CA ALA A 119 -3.76 22.09 -17.29
C ALA A 119 -4.42 23.12 -18.22
N LYS A 120 -3.96 24.38 -18.19
CA LYS A 120 -4.41 25.47 -19.09
C LYS A 120 -3.54 25.60 -20.33
N ASN A 121 -2.65 24.64 -20.58
CA ASN A 121 -1.67 24.64 -21.67
C ASN A 121 -0.65 25.80 -21.61
N GLU A 122 -0.49 26.42 -20.43
CA GLU A 122 0.58 27.39 -20.18
C GLU A 122 1.89 26.65 -19.91
N LYS A 123 3.00 27.13 -20.46
CA LYS A 123 4.32 26.58 -20.18
C LYS A 123 4.78 27.02 -18.79
N VAL A 124 5.12 26.05 -17.96
CA VAL A 124 5.58 26.26 -16.58
C VAL A 124 6.98 25.67 -16.43
N LEU A 125 7.91 26.49 -15.95
CA LEU A 125 9.24 26.06 -15.57
C LEU A 125 9.20 25.62 -14.11
N SER A 126 9.46 24.33 -13.85
CA SER A 126 9.61 23.79 -12.51
C SER A 126 11.08 23.79 -12.13
N ILE A 127 11.41 24.41 -11.00
CA ILE A 127 12.77 24.52 -10.49
C ILE A 127 12.84 23.77 -9.16
N LEU A 128 13.63 22.70 -9.15
CA LEU A 128 13.97 21.95 -7.95
C LEU A 128 15.44 22.22 -7.60
N VAL A 129 15.75 22.19 -6.31
CA VAL A 129 17.10 22.39 -5.79
C VAL A 129 17.46 21.20 -4.92
N ALA A 130 18.60 20.58 -5.22
CA ALA A 130 19.16 19.52 -4.42
C ALA A 130 20.36 20.04 -3.62
N TYR A 131 20.42 19.71 -2.33
CA TYR A 131 21.53 20.08 -1.46
C TYR A 131 21.67 19.09 -0.31
N PHE A 132 22.84 19.06 0.32
CA PHE A 132 23.07 18.22 1.49
C PHE A 132 22.48 18.86 2.76
N CYS A 133 21.53 18.18 3.39
CA CYS A 133 20.91 18.63 4.62
C CYS A 133 21.57 17.98 5.83
N ASN A 134 22.33 18.77 6.60
CA ASN A 134 23.00 18.29 7.82
C ASN A 134 22.01 17.76 8.87
N LYS A 135 20.78 18.29 8.93
CA LYS A 135 19.75 17.85 9.90
C LYS A 135 19.32 16.41 9.65
N THR A 136 19.19 16.02 8.38
CA THR A 136 18.74 14.67 7.98
C THR A 136 19.90 13.77 7.55
N ASN A 137 21.12 14.32 7.51
CA ASN A 137 22.34 13.68 7.01
C ASN A 137 22.18 13.05 5.62
N LYS A 138 21.40 13.70 4.74
CA LYS A 138 21.04 13.20 3.41
C LYS A 138 20.97 14.34 2.40
N VAL A 139 21.18 14.01 1.12
CA VAL A 139 20.83 14.91 0.02
C VAL A 139 19.31 14.98 -0.07
N VAL A 140 18.79 16.20 0.01
CA VAL A 140 17.35 16.46 -0.10
C VAL A 140 17.08 17.21 -1.40
N LEU A 141 15.97 16.84 -2.05
CA LEU A 141 15.44 17.54 -3.21
C LEU A 141 14.25 18.36 -2.76
N LYS A 142 14.29 19.68 -2.94
CA LYS A 142 13.21 20.59 -2.57
C LYS A 142 12.73 21.38 -3.79
N HIS A 143 11.42 21.64 -3.83
CA HIS A 143 10.85 22.57 -4.79
C HIS A 143 11.24 23.99 -4.42
N TYR A 144 11.81 24.72 -5.36
CA TYR A 144 12.22 26.11 -5.16
C TYR A 144 11.22 27.09 -5.74
N ALA A 145 10.82 26.89 -7.00
CA ALA A 145 9.85 27.76 -7.67
C ALA A 145 9.18 27.07 -8.87
N SER A 146 7.99 27.55 -9.20
CA SER A 146 7.31 27.28 -10.46
C SER A 146 7.00 28.60 -11.15
N LEU A 147 7.55 28.81 -12.35
CA LEU A 147 7.42 30.07 -13.10
C LEU A 147 6.58 29.84 -14.36
N SER A 148 5.48 30.57 -14.52
CA SER A 148 4.71 30.55 -15.78
C SER A 148 5.41 31.45 -16.82
N LEU A 149 5.66 30.90 -18.01
CA LEU A 149 6.41 31.57 -19.07
C LEU A 149 5.55 31.69 -20.34
N VAL A 150 5.39 32.91 -20.83
CA VAL A 150 4.62 33.18 -22.06
C VAL A 150 5.40 32.76 -23.31
N THR A 151 6.72 32.99 -23.31
CA THR A 151 7.61 32.57 -24.41
C THR A 151 8.81 31.81 -23.83
N VAL A 152 9.04 30.62 -24.37
CA VAL A 152 10.17 29.78 -23.95
C VAL A 152 11.24 29.81 -25.01
N ASN A 153 12.30 30.56 -24.70
CA ASN A 153 13.57 30.52 -25.40
C ASN A 153 14.70 30.50 -24.36
N ALA A 154 15.89 30.10 -24.78
CA ALA A 154 17.04 29.98 -23.87
C ALA A 154 17.36 31.28 -23.10
N LYS A 155 17.09 32.45 -23.70
CA LYS A 155 17.35 33.76 -23.07
C LYS A 155 16.29 34.12 -22.02
N SER A 156 15.01 33.88 -22.30
CA SER A 156 13.91 34.15 -21.36
C SER A 156 14.01 33.23 -20.15
N LEU A 157 14.35 31.95 -20.36
CA LEU A 157 14.64 31.00 -19.27
C LEU A 157 15.80 31.46 -18.40
N PHE A 158 16.93 31.80 -19.02
CA PHE A 158 18.11 32.27 -18.30
C PHE A 158 17.79 33.51 -17.45
N ASN A 159 17.15 34.51 -18.05
CA ASN A 159 16.77 35.72 -17.33
C ASN A 159 15.80 35.40 -16.17
N ALA A 160 14.79 34.56 -16.39
CA ALA A 160 13.82 34.21 -15.34
C ALA A 160 14.48 33.55 -14.11
N VAL A 161 15.46 32.65 -14.34
CA VAL A 161 16.21 32.00 -13.25
C VAL A 161 17.13 32.99 -12.53
N ILE A 162 17.85 33.83 -13.28
CA ILE A 162 18.76 34.82 -12.71
C ILE A 162 18.00 35.90 -11.93
N ASP A 163 16.88 36.38 -12.46
CA ASP A 163 16.03 37.35 -11.78
C ASP A 163 15.48 36.79 -10.46
N LEU A 164 15.12 35.50 -10.45
CA LEU A 164 14.68 34.81 -9.23
C LEU A 164 15.82 34.69 -8.20
N PHE A 165 17.02 34.33 -8.63
CA PHE A 165 18.20 34.26 -7.76
C PHE A 165 18.58 35.64 -7.22
N ASN A 166 18.56 36.67 -8.06
CA ASN A 166 18.83 38.04 -7.66
C ASN A 166 17.79 38.54 -6.65
N LYS A 167 16.50 38.29 -6.90
CA LYS A 167 15.39 38.65 -5.98
C LYS A 167 15.59 38.04 -4.60
N ASN A 168 16.02 36.78 -4.54
CA ASN A 168 16.24 36.08 -3.27
C ASN A 168 17.67 36.26 -2.72
N ALA A 169 18.53 37.04 -3.39
CA ALA A 169 19.94 37.22 -3.08
C ALA A 169 20.71 35.89 -2.95
N ILE A 170 20.48 34.96 -3.88
CA ILE A 170 21.20 33.68 -3.96
C ILE A 170 22.54 33.89 -4.68
N PRO A 171 23.68 33.56 -4.05
CA PRO A 171 24.98 33.69 -4.69
C PRO A 171 25.18 32.60 -5.74
N LEU A 172 25.51 33.01 -6.97
CA LEU A 172 25.82 32.09 -8.07
C LEU A 172 27.07 31.24 -7.80
N SER A 173 27.96 31.67 -6.89
CA SER A 173 29.13 30.89 -6.47
C SER A 173 28.78 29.57 -5.78
N ASN A 174 27.55 29.43 -5.28
CA ASN A 174 27.09 28.22 -4.61
C ASN A 174 26.43 27.23 -5.59
N LEU A 175 26.21 27.64 -6.85
CA LEU A 175 25.62 26.78 -7.86
C LEU A 175 26.68 25.82 -8.42
N VAL A 176 26.51 24.52 -8.14
CA VAL A 176 27.49 23.50 -8.53
C VAL A 176 27.20 22.92 -9.91
N SER A 177 25.96 22.54 -10.18
CA SER A 177 25.57 21.99 -11.48
C SER A 177 24.11 22.32 -11.82
N ASN A 178 23.77 22.13 -13.08
CA ASN A 178 22.41 22.20 -13.60
C ASN A 178 22.07 20.88 -14.30
N LEU A 179 20.93 20.30 -13.97
CA LEU A 179 20.33 19.16 -14.65
C LEU A 179 19.08 19.63 -15.41
N SER A 180 19.08 19.42 -16.71
CA SER A 180 17.96 19.77 -17.60
C SER A 180 17.87 18.80 -18.78
N ASP A 181 16.72 18.80 -19.47
CA ASP A 181 16.52 18.03 -20.70
C ASP A 181 17.50 18.45 -21.81
N SER A 182 17.86 17.49 -22.66
CA SER A 182 18.80 17.71 -23.78
C SER A 182 18.20 18.43 -24.99
N THR A 183 17.11 19.19 -24.82
CA THR A 183 16.52 19.95 -25.91
C THR A 183 17.46 21.08 -26.35
N ASN A 184 17.38 21.47 -27.63
CA ASN A 184 18.32 22.42 -28.24
C ASN A 184 18.35 23.80 -27.54
N TYR A 185 17.25 24.29 -26.98
CA TYR A 185 17.26 25.56 -26.26
C TYR A 185 17.74 25.42 -24.80
N MET A 186 17.84 24.21 -24.26
CA MET A 186 18.41 23.94 -22.93
C MET A 186 19.92 23.74 -23.02
N ILE A 187 20.40 22.77 -23.81
CA ILE A 187 21.83 22.37 -23.87
C ILE A 187 22.54 22.91 -25.14
N GLY A 188 21.84 23.60 -26.04
CA GLY A 188 22.40 24.02 -27.33
C GLY A 188 23.76 24.72 -27.25
N LYS A 189 24.73 24.23 -28.05
CA LYS A 189 26.15 24.62 -28.01
C LYS A 189 26.43 26.13 -28.16
N ILE A 190 25.56 26.86 -28.85
CA ILE A 190 25.78 28.28 -29.17
C ILE A 190 24.95 29.20 -28.26
N SER A 191 23.67 28.88 -28.07
CA SER A 191 22.70 29.81 -27.48
C SER A 191 21.79 29.19 -26.42
N GLY A 192 22.02 27.92 -26.04
CA GLY A 192 21.24 27.20 -25.03
C GLY A 192 21.32 27.82 -23.64
N PHE A 193 20.34 27.50 -22.80
CA PHE A 193 20.26 27.93 -21.41
C PHE A 193 21.56 27.61 -20.65
N GLU A 194 22.05 26.38 -20.76
CA GLU A 194 23.26 25.94 -20.07
C GLU A 194 24.50 26.69 -20.57
N THR A 195 24.62 26.90 -21.88
CA THR A 195 25.69 27.71 -22.48
C THR A 195 25.68 29.15 -21.93
N ARG A 196 24.51 29.72 -21.65
CA ARG A 196 24.38 31.04 -21.03
C ARG A 196 24.71 31.00 -19.53
N LEU A 197 24.25 29.96 -18.84
CA LEU A 197 24.51 29.75 -17.42
C LEU A 197 26.02 29.58 -17.15
N ARG A 198 26.72 28.81 -17.97
CA ARG A 198 28.17 28.60 -17.89
C ARG A 198 28.99 29.88 -18.11
N LYS A 199 28.47 30.84 -18.90
CA LYS A 199 29.10 32.18 -19.03
C LYS A 199 28.99 32.99 -17.73
N ALA A 200 27.89 32.86 -17.00
CA ALA A 200 27.70 33.52 -15.71
C ALA A 200 28.35 32.77 -14.54
N VAL A 201 28.47 31.44 -14.66
CA VAL A 201 28.99 30.52 -13.64
C VAL A 201 30.07 29.64 -14.27
N PRO A 202 31.33 30.12 -14.40
CA PRO A 202 32.39 29.37 -15.10
C PRO A 202 32.80 28.07 -14.42
N HIS A 203 32.54 27.94 -13.11
CA HIS A 203 32.82 26.74 -12.32
C HIS A 203 31.68 25.69 -12.36
N LEU A 204 30.65 25.92 -13.17
CA LEU A 204 29.51 25.02 -13.30
C LEU A 204 29.98 23.65 -13.83
N LEU A 205 29.75 22.60 -13.03
CA LEU A 205 30.05 21.23 -13.41
C LEU A 205 29.01 20.74 -14.41
N ASP A 206 29.50 20.14 -15.49
CA ASP A 206 28.68 19.35 -16.39
C ASP A 206 28.56 17.94 -15.81
N ILE A 207 27.39 17.64 -15.26
CA ILE A 207 27.05 16.31 -14.78
C ILE A 207 25.98 15.79 -15.74
N ASP A 208 26.40 15.51 -16.97
CA ASP A 208 25.57 14.92 -18.03
C ASP A 208 24.70 13.80 -17.44
N GLY A 209 23.42 14.12 -17.28
CA GLY A 209 22.44 13.29 -16.61
C GLY A 209 22.13 12.05 -17.43
N VAL A 210 22.43 10.88 -16.87
CA VAL A 210 22.04 9.55 -17.34
C VAL A 210 22.75 9.10 -18.62
N THR A 211 23.88 8.39 -18.44
CA THR A 211 24.28 7.39 -19.42
C THR A 211 23.12 6.41 -19.62
N TYR A 212 22.76 6.12 -20.88
CA TYR A 212 21.70 5.19 -21.33
C TYR A 212 21.76 3.76 -20.73
N ASN A 213 22.70 3.50 -19.82
CA ASN A 213 23.01 2.20 -19.23
C ASN A 213 22.32 1.97 -17.87
N THR A 214 21.45 2.89 -17.40
CA THR A 214 20.77 2.72 -16.09
C THR A 214 19.49 1.88 -16.26
N PRO A 215 19.26 0.78 -15.50
CA PRO A 215 18.24 -0.20 -15.83
C PRO A 215 16.79 0.25 -15.53
N LYS A 216 15.90 -0.13 -16.47
CA LYS A 216 14.42 -0.36 -16.51
C LYS A 216 13.46 0.11 -15.39
N GLN A 217 13.87 0.38 -14.17
CA GLN A 217 12.95 0.66 -13.04
C GLN A 217 12.83 2.15 -12.66
N ARG A 218 13.56 3.06 -13.31
CA ARG A 218 13.64 4.47 -12.90
C ARG A 218 13.46 5.52 -14.00
N VAL A 219 13.15 5.11 -15.23
CA VAL A 219 12.89 6.05 -16.32
C VAL A 219 11.43 6.49 -16.25
N CYS A 220 11.18 7.80 -16.28
CA CYS A 220 9.83 8.34 -16.26
C CYS A 220 9.02 7.86 -17.48
N HIS A 221 7.74 7.52 -17.28
CA HIS A 221 6.77 7.11 -18.32
C HIS A 221 6.77 8.06 -19.55
N ARG A 222 7.07 9.35 -19.36
CA ARG A 222 7.22 10.33 -20.46
C ARG A 222 8.22 9.86 -21.55
N TRP A 223 9.31 9.18 -21.17
CA TRP A 223 10.33 8.69 -22.10
C TRP A 223 10.14 7.22 -22.49
N LEU A 224 9.12 6.57 -21.91
CA LEU A 224 8.80 5.16 -22.14
C LEU A 224 7.49 5.00 -22.93
N SER A 225 7.03 6.02 -23.64
CA SER A 225 5.74 6.00 -24.36
C SER A 225 5.55 4.76 -25.25
N VAL A 226 6.60 4.29 -25.93
CA VAL A 226 6.56 3.04 -26.71
C VAL A 226 6.37 1.82 -25.81
N LEU A 227 7.10 1.74 -24.69
CA LEU A 227 6.97 0.65 -23.72
C LEU A 227 5.59 0.66 -23.04
N ASP A 228 5.13 1.83 -22.60
CA ASP A 228 3.85 2.02 -21.91
C ASP A 228 2.65 1.72 -22.81
N CYS A 229 2.78 1.94 -24.13
CA CYS A 229 1.77 1.50 -25.10
C CYS A 229 1.89 0.00 -25.41
N THR A 230 3.10 -0.55 -25.51
CA THR A 230 3.30 -1.93 -25.97
C THR A 230 3.05 -2.97 -24.89
N LEU A 231 3.37 -2.70 -23.62
CA LEU A 231 3.16 -3.66 -22.53
C LEU A 231 1.67 -4.00 -22.31
N PRO A 232 0.76 -3.02 -22.11
CA PRO A 232 -0.67 -3.31 -22.01
C PRO A 232 -1.21 -3.93 -23.30
N MET A 233 -0.72 -3.52 -24.47
CA MET A 233 -1.13 -4.12 -25.74
C MET A 233 -0.70 -5.59 -25.84
N LEU A 234 0.48 -5.95 -25.34
CA LEU A 234 0.97 -7.32 -25.29
C LEU A 234 0.19 -8.16 -24.27
N GLU A 235 -0.09 -7.61 -23.09
CA GLU A 235 -0.93 -8.26 -22.07
C GLU A 235 -2.36 -8.48 -22.57
N MET A 236 -2.91 -7.52 -23.32
CA MET A 236 -4.23 -7.61 -23.95
C MET A 236 -4.22 -8.38 -25.28
N MET A 237 -3.07 -8.82 -25.78
CA MET A 237 -2.95 -9.47 -27.08
C MET A 237 -3.90 -10.69 -27.21
N PRO A 238 -4.04 -11.58 -26.21
CA PRO A 238 -5.01 -12.67 -26.28
C PRO A 238 -6.47 -12.21 -26.45
N ALA A 239 -6.85 -11.14 -25.74
CA ALA A 239 -8.19 -10.55 -25.85
C ALA A 239 -8.40 -9.91 -27.23
N PHE A 240 -7.40 -9.19 -27.74
CA PHE A 240 -7.45 -8.63 -29.08
C PHE A 240 -7.54 -9.70 -30.15
N THR A 241 -6.77 -10.79 -30.06
CA THR A 241 -6.87 -11.92 -31.00
C THR A 241 -8.29 -12.46 -31.09
N LEU A 242 -8.96 -12.68 -29.95
CA LEU A 242 -10.35 -13.16 -29.94
C LEU A 242 -11.32 -12.13 -30.54
N ILE A 243 -11.23 -10.86 -30.12
CA ILE A 243 -12.12 -9.79 -30.60
C ILE A 243 -11.96 -9.58 -32.11
N TYR A 244 -10.73 -9.42 -32.60
CA TYR A 244 -10.49 -9.21 -34.03
C TYR A 244 -10.82 -10.45 -34.85
N SER A 245 -10.57 -11.66 -34.35
CA SER A 245 -10.98 -12.88 -35.06
C SER A 245 -12.48 -12.95 -35.33
N SER A 246 -13.31 -12.37 -34.46
CA SER A 246 -14.77 -12.30 -34.66
C SER A 246 -15.20 -11.34 -35.77
N TRP A 247 -14.32 -10.42 -36.18
CA TRP A 247 -14.59 -9.41 -37.22
C TRP A 247 -13.97 -9.77 -38.57
N LEU A 248 -13.24 -10.88 -38.65
CA LEU A 248 -12.61 -11.36 -39.88
C LEU A 248 -13.61 -12.03 -40.82
N SER A 249 -13.25 -12.09 -42.12
CA SER A 249 -14.02 -12.83 -43.11
C SER A 249 -14.01 -14.33 -42.80
N LYS A 250 -15.01 -15.09 -43.28
CA LYS A 250 -15.07 -16.55 -43.05
C LYS A 250 -13.83 -17.31 -43.54
N GLN A 251 -13.11 -16.76 -44.53
CA GLN A 251 -11.87 -17.34 -45.03
C GLN A 251 -10.71 -17.08 -44.05
N ASP A 252 -10.62 -15.86 -43.51
CA ASP A 252 -9.52 -15.44 -42.64
C ASP A 252 -9.67 -15.94 -41.18
N ILE A 253 -10.90 -16.21 -40.72
CA ILE A 253 -11.14 -16.83 -39.40
C ILE A 253 -10.36 -18.15 -39.25
N SER A 254 -10.19 -18.89 -40.34
CA SER A 254 -9.45 -20.17 -40.33
C SER A 254 -7.98 -20.00 -39.93
N LEU A 255 -7.36 -18.84 -40.25
CA LEU A 255 -5.97 -18.54 -39.93
C LEU A 255 -5.75 -18.29 -38.43
N TYR A 256 -6.78 -17.82 -37.73
CA TYR A 256 -6.73 -17.49 -36.30
C TYR A 256 -7.34 -18.56 -35.41
N LYS A 257 -8.00 -19.57 -35.99
CA LYS A 257 -8.75 -20.61 -35.27
C LYS A 257 -7.89 -21.33 -34.23
N ASP A 258 -6.70 -21.78 -34.61
CA ASP A 258 -5.81 -22.52 -33.72
C ASP A 258 -5.32 -21.68 -32.53
N GLU A 259 -5.00 -20.40 -32.76
CA GLU A 259 -4.58 -19.50 -31.67
C GLU A 259 -5.76 -19.08 -30.79
N SER A 260 -6.92 -18.79 -31.37
CA SER A 260 -8.15 -18.50 -30.62
C SER A 260 -8.56 -19.69 -29.74
N ASP A 261 -8.47 -20.92 -30.25
CA ASP A 261 -8.78 -22.14 -29.49
C ASP A 261 -7.77 -22.38 -28.35
N LYS A 262 -6.48 -22.08 -28.56
CA LYS A 262 -5.46 -22.12 -27.49
C LYS A 262 -5.76 -21.11 -26.40
N ILE A 263 -6.12 -19.87 -26.76
CA ILE A 263 -6.47 -18.81 -25.80
C ILE A 263 -7.71 -19.19 -25.00
N LEU A 264 -8.77 -19.67 -25.68
CA LEU A 264 -10.01 -20.11 -25.04
C LEU A 264 -9.79 -21.30 -24.09
N LYS A 265 -8.91 -22.25 -24.45
CA LYS A 265 -8.52 -23.35 -23.57
C LYS A 265 -7.76 -22.85 -22.33
N ARG A 266 -6.84 -21.89 -22.47
CA ARG A 266 -6.15 -21.28 -21.32
C ARG A 266 -7.13 -20.57 -20.38
N LEU A 267 -8.03 -19.75 -20.92
CA LEU A 267 -9.06 -19.06 -20.13
C LEU A 267 -10.05 -20.04 -19.49
N SER A 268 -10.37 -21.14 -20.16
CA SER A 268 -11.20 -22.21 -19.59
C SER A 268 -10.47 -22.96 -18.48
N ASN A 269 -9.16 -23.16 -18.61
CA ASN A 269 -8.32 -23.78 -17.58
C ASN A 269 -8.10 -22.84 -16.37
N GLU A 270 -8.02 -21.53 -16.59
CA GLU A 270 -8.02 -20.52 -15.52
C GLU A 270 -9.38 -20.43 -14.83
N LYS A 271 -10.48 -20.55 -15.59
CA LYS A 271 -11.82 -20.74 -15.00
C LYS A 271 -11.91 -22.02 -14.19
N THR A 272 -11.27 -23.12 -14.57
CA THR A 272 -11.22 -24.33 -13.72
C THR A 272 -10.25 -24.22 -12.53
N ASN A 273 -9.38 -23.21 -12.49
CA ASN A 273 -8.56 -22.88 -11.31
C ASN A 273 -9.24 -21.88 -10.37
N ILE A 274 -10.31 -21.21 -10.80
CA ILE A 274 -11.19 -20.40 -9.94
C ILE A 274 -12.45 -21.21 -9.55
N ASP A 275 -12.93 -22.05 -10.46
CA ASP A 275 -13.91 -23.11 -10.24
C ASP A 275 -13.19 -24.46 -10.17
N VAL A 276 -12.33 -24.64 -9.16
CA VAL A 276 -12.22 -25.98 -8.59
C VAL A 276 -13.60 -26.24 -8.01
N LYS A 277 -14.46 -26.93 -8.78
CA LYS A 277 -15.45 -27.81 -8.18
C LYS A 277 -14.64 -28.77 -7.34
N ILE A 278 -14.47 -28.42 -6.06
CA ILE A 278 -14.06 -29.36 -5.04
C ILE A 278 -15.16 -30.42 -5.11
N GLY A 279 -14.87 -31.53 -5.81
CA GLY A 279 -15.62 -32.75 -5.59
C GLY A 279 -15.62 -32.93 -4.08
N ASP A 280 -16.82 -33.10 -3.51
CA ASP A 280 -17.00 -33.12 -2.07
C ASP A 280 -15.94 -34.05 -1.44
N ILE A 281 -15.16 -33.56 -0.46
CA ILE A 281 -13.98 -34.25 0.10
C ILE A 281 -14.36 -35.66 0.60
N CYS A 282 -15.64 -35.86 0.91
CA CYS A 282 -16.22 -37.12 1.36
C CYS A 282 -16.63 -38.11 0.24
N THR A 283 -16.36 -37.81 -1.04
CA THR A 283 -16.68 -38.70 -2.16
C THR A 283 -15.94 -40.04 -2.10
N THR A 284 -14.72 -40.05 -1.55
CA THR A 284 -13.87 -41.25 -1.40
C THR A 284 -13.71 -41.72 0.05
N LEU A 285 -14.31 -41.00 1.01
CA LEU A 285 -14.22 -41.30 2.44
C LEU A 285 -15.49 -42.03 2.90
N SER A 286 -15.35 -42.96 3.85
CA SER A 286 -16.47 -43.56 4.57
C SER A 286 -17.17 -42.54 5.48
N ASP A 287 -18.40 -42.81 5.85
CA ASP A 287 -19.10 -41.98 6.84
C ASP A 287 -18.35 -42.00 8.19
N GLY A 288 -18.10 -40.82 8.76
CA GLY A 288 -17.25 -40.67 9.93
C GLY A 288 -16.76 -39.23 10.18
N ASN A 289 -16.02 -39.05 11.27
CA ASN A 289 -15.41 -37.78 11.66
C ASN A 289 -13.91 -37.77 11.36
N TYR A 290 -13.45 -36.79 10.60
CA TYR A 290 -12.08 -36.69 10.14
C TYR A 290 -11.41 -35.41 10.66
N ALA A 291 -10.11 -35.54 10.92
CA ALA A 291 -9.27 -34.44 11.35
C ALA A 291 -9.02 -33.47 10.19
N THR A 292 -9.06 -32.17 10.48
CA THR A 292 -8.67 -31.13 9.52
C THR A 292 -7.42 -30.41 10.01
N ARG A 293 -6.67 -29.79 9.09
CA ARG A 293 -5.45 -29.03 9.44
C ARG A 293 -5.75 -27.89 10.43
N ASN A 294 -6.99 -27.39 10.44
CA ASN A 294 -7.54 -26.57 11.50
C ASN A 294 -7.97 -27.46 12.67
N VAL A 295 -7.18 -27.44 13.74
CA VAL A 295 -7.33 -28.36 14.88
C VAL A 295 -8.60 -28.11 15.71
N PHE A 296 -9.28 -26.98 15.48
CA PHE A 296 -10.55 -26.62 16.09
C PHE A 296 -11.75 -27.04 15.24
N GLN A 297 -11.54 -27.68 14.09
CA GLN A 297 -12.61 -28.09 13.16
C GLN A 297 -12.58 -29.58 12.83
N ILE A 298 -13.77 -30.15 12.76
CA ILE A 298 -14.06 -31.54 12.41
C ILE A 298 -14.70 -31.59 11.02
N LEU A 299 -14.18 -32.43 10.15
CA LEU A 299 -14.84 -32.79 8.89
C LEU A 299 -15.75 -33.99 9.12
N LYS A 300 -17.07 -33.82 9.04
CA LYS A 300 -18.04 -34.92 9.11
C LYS A 300 -18.49 -35.34 7.72
N CYS A 301 -18.28 -36.61 7.39
CA CYS A 301 -18.77 -37.23 6.18
C CYS A 301 -20.05 -38.03 6.46
N LYS A 302 -21.11 -37.74 5.70
CA LYS A 302 -22.36 -38.52 5.74
C LYS A 302 -22.96 -38.65 4.34
N ASN A 303 -23.21 -39.86 3.87
CA ASN A 303 -23.71 -40.14 2.52
C ASN A 303 -22.88 -39.43 1.42
N HIS A 304 -21.55 -39.51 1.53
CA HIS A 304 -20.60 -38.85 0.62
C HIS A 304 -20.67 -37.30 0.58
N LYS A 305 -21.30 -36.67 1.58
CA LYS A 305 -21.33 -35.21 1.73
C LYS A 305 -20.53 -34.75 2.94
N SER A 306 -19.76 -33.67 2.77
CA SER A 306 -19.00 -33.03 3.85
C SER A 306 -19.83 -32.01 4.62
N SER A 307 -19.53 -31.90 5.91
CA SER A 307 -19.96 -30.80 6.77
C SER A 307 -18.86 -30.49 7.78
N MET A 308 -18.54 -29.21 7.94
CA MET A 308 -17.55 -28.75 8.92
C MET A 308 -18.25 -28.43 10.24
N VAL A 309 -17.68 -28.89 11.35
CA VAL A 309 -18.20 -28.64 12.70
C VAL A 309 -17.08 -28.14 13.59
N ASP A 310 -17.27 -27.01 14.25
CA ASP A 310 -16.30 -26.46 15.21
C ASP A 310 -16.34 -27.22 16.54
N CYS A 311 -15.16 -27.41 17.15
CA CYS A 311 -15.04 -27.87 18.53
C CYS A 311 -15.52 -26.78 19.52
N PRO A 312 -15.95 -27.18 20.73
CA PRO A 312 -16.23 -26.21 21.81
C PRO A 312 -15.02 -25.32 22.11
N THR A 313 -15.28 -24.09 22.57
CA THR A 313 -14.25 -23.09 22.80
C THR A 313 -13.14 -23.61 23.71
N GLY A 314 -11.92 -23.65 23.18
CA GLY A 314 -10.72 -24.08 23.91
C GLY A 314 -10.49 -25.59 23.92
N GLU A 315 -11.16 -26.35 23.06
CA GLU A 315 -10.95 -27.80 22.87
C GLU A 315 -10.39 -28.10 21.47
N ILE A 316 -9.61 -29.19 21.38
CA ILE A 316 -8.93 -29.63 20.16
C ILE A 316 -9.51 -30.98 19.73
N TYR A 317 -9.77 -31.18 18.44
CA TYR A 317 -10.24 -32.47 17.93
C TYR A 317 -9.14 -33.53 17.98
N ILE A 318 -9.38 -34.66 18.66
CA ILE A 318 -8.49 -35.81 18.75
C ILE A 318 -9.00 -36.91 17.82
N PRO A 319 -8.26 -37.28 16.76
CA PRO A 319 -8.76 -38.26 15.79
C PRO A 319 -8.92 -39.67 16.35
N GLY A 320 -8.07 -40.07 17.31
CA GLY A 320 -8.13 -41.40 17.93
C GLY A 320 -9.32 -41.61 18.86
N ASP A 321 -9.79 -40.54 19.51
CA ASP A 321 -10.91 -40.57 20.45
C ASP A 321 -12.22 -40.07 19.81
N GLU A 322 -12.17 -39.67 18.53
CA GLU A 322 -13.24 -39.04 17.76
C GLU A 322 -13.99 -37.91 18.50
N SER A 323 -13.28 -37.17 19.35
CA SER A 323 -13.87 -36.17 20.26
C SER A 323 -12.99 -34.93 20.44
N CYS A 324 -13.61 -33.82 20.85
CA CYS A 324 -12.90 -32.61 21.24
C CYS A 324 -12.47 -32.72 22.70
N SER A 325 -11.23 -32.38 23.01
CA SER A 325 -10.70 -32.46 24.38
C SER A 325 -9.64 -31.38 24.63
N LYS A 326 -9.45 -31.05 25.92
CA LYS A 326 -8.38 -30.14 26.39
C LYS A 326 -7.10 -30.88 26.74
N ASN A 327 -7.15 -32.21 26.83
CA ASN A 327 -6.04 -33.05 27.28
C ASN A 327 -5.06 -33.39 26.12
N VAL A 328 -4.70 -32.39 25.34
CA VAL A 328 -3.70 -32.49 24.26
C VAL A 328 -2.49 -31.65 24.65
N ASN A 329 -1.30 -32.20 24.43
CA ASN A 329 -0.02 -31.55 24.64
C ASN A 329 0.91 -31.83 23.45
N LEU A 330 2.11 -31.24 23.46
CA LEU A 330 3.04 -31.38 22.35
C LEU A 330 3.45 -32.85 22.10
N ASP A 331 3.60 -33.64 23.16
CA ASP A 331 4.06 -35.04 23.09
C ASP A 331 3.02 -36.00 22.49
N ASN A 332 1.72 -35.68 22.63
CA ASN A 332 0.64 -36.51 22.13
C ASN A 332 -0.09 -35.94 20.91
N PHE A 333 0.25 -34.72 20.47
CA PHE A 333 -0.48 -34.01 19.42
C PHE A 333 -0.53 -34.77 18.08
N CYS A 334 0.61 -35.28 17.59
CA CYS A 334 0.69 -35.97 16.30
C CYS A 334 0.22 -37.43 16.32
N LYS A 335 -0.24 -37.95 17.46
CA LYS A 335 -0.80 -39.30 17.53
C LYS A 335 -2.09 -39.37 16.71
N ASN A 336 -2.19 -40.35 15.82
CA ASN A 336 -3.32 -40.54 14.90
C ASN A 336 -3.61 -39.35 13.96
N ARG A 337 -2.63 -38.47 13.75
CA ARG A 337 -2.68 -37.41 12.74
C ARG A 337 -1.86 -37.80 11.52
N ALA A 338 -2.30 -37.35 10.35
CA ALA A 338 -1.54 -37.49 9.12
C ALA A 338 -0.25 -36.65 9.16
N GLU A 339 0.75 -37.10 8.40
CA GLU A 339 2.00 -36.39 8.15
C GLU A 339 1.78 -34.96 7.63
N GLY A 340 2.73 -34.07 7.92
CA GLY A 340 2.73 -32.68 7.43
C GLY A 340 2.44 -31.64 8.50
N ASN A 341 2.14 -30.42 8.07
CA ASN A 341 1.97 -29.28 8.95
C ASN A 341 0.55 -29.19 9.50
N TRP A 342 0.41 -28.64 10.69
CA TRP A 342 -0.85 -28.48 11.41
C TRP A 342 -0.84 -27.15 12.15
N GLN A 343 -2.03 -26.57 12.33
CA GLN A 343 -2.19 -25.39 13.16
C GLN A 343 -1.69 -25.67 14.58
N ASN A 344 -0.85 -24.77 15.12
CA ASN A 344 -0.51 -24.80 16.53
C ASN A 344 -1.67 -24.19 17.34
N PRO A 345 -2.34 -24.96 18.21
CA PRO A 345 -3.45 -24.45 19.01
C PRO A 345 -3.02 -23.48 20.13
N TRP A 346 -1.73 -23.42 20.46
CA TRP A 346 -1.21 -22.63 21.58
C TRP A 346 -0.49 -21.35 21.15
N ASP A 347 -0.04 -21.26 19.90
CA ASP A 347 0.66 -20.10 19.35
C ASP A 347 0.47 -19.99 17.84
N CYS A 348 -0.36 -19.05 17.39
CA CYS A 348 -0.66 -18.85 15.97
C CYS A 348 0.54 -18.36 15.12
N HIS A 349 1.63 -17.91 15.76
CA HIS A 349 2.86 -17.50 15.08
C HIS A 349 3.80 -18.66 14.79
N THR A 350 3.39 -19.88 15.14
CA THR A 350 4.10 -21.11 14.87
C THR A 350 3.15 -22.16 14.28
N PHE A 351 3.70 -23.21 13.71
CA PHE A 351 2.95 -24.38 13.25
C PHE A 351 3.61 -25.66 13.72
N LEU A 352 2.85 -26.75 13.77
CA LEU A 352 3.32 -28.06 14.22
C LEU A 352 3.52 -28.96 13.02
N THR A 353 4.72 -29.48 12.81
CA THR A 353 4.99 -30.49 11.79
C THR A 353 4.97 -31.87 12.43
N CYS A 354 4.09 -32.74 11.93
CA CYS A 354 4.01 -34.15 12.28
C CYS A 354 4.86 -34.98 11.33
N HIS A 355 5.84 -35.70 11.89
CA HIS A 355 6.63 -36.69 11.15
C HIS A 355 6.89 -37.94 11.99
N GLY A 356 6.40 -39.10 11.54
CA GLY A 356 6.56 -40.37 12.27
C GLY A 356 5.93 -40.34 13.66
N GLN A 357 4.76 -39.70 13.80
CA GLN A 357 4.06 -39.42 15.07
C GLN A 357 4.81 -38.48 16.04
N GLN A 358 5.96 -37.91 15.66
CA GLN A 358 6.64 -36.90 16.44
C GLN A 358 6.17 -35.49 16.07
N THR A 359 5.99 -34.65 17.08
CA THR A 359 5.58 -33.24 16.93
C THR A 359 6.81 -32.35 16.96
N THR A 360 6.97 -31.48 15.95
CA THR A 360 8.01 -30.44 15.94
C THR A 360 7.39 -29.06 15.76
N VAL A 361 7.83 -28.08 16.55
CA VAL A 361 7.37 -26.69 16.44
C VAL A 361 8.23 -25.96 15.40
N ARG A 362 7.58 -25.26 14.47
CA ARG A 362 8.22 -24.43 13.45
C ARG A 362 7.72 -23.00 13.55
N ASN A 363 8.63 -22.05 13.38
CA ASN A 363 8.30 -20.64 13.48
C ASN A 363 7.78 -20.12 12.14
N CYS A 364 6.64 -19.43 12.15
CA CYS A 364 6.17 -18.66 10.99
C CYS A 364 6.76 -17.26 10.97
N SER A 365 7.07 -16.70 12.14
CA SER A 365 7.52 -15.31 12.26
C SER A 365 9.05 -15.20 12.16
N ALA A 366 9.51 -14.09 11.58
CA ALA A 366 10.92 -13.67 11.56
C ALA A 366 11.11 -12.48 12.53
N PRO A 367 12.34 -12.14 12.97
CA PRO A 367 12.57 -11.11 14.00
C PRO A 367 11.91 -9.74 13.74
N SER A 368 11.60 -9.43 12.48
CA SER A 368 11.00 -8.14 12.07
C SER A 368 9.59 -8.26 11.47
N VAL A 369 9.02 -9.48 11.40
CA VAL A 369 7.72 -9.72 10.75
C VAL A 369 6.93 -10.76 11.54
N VAL A 370 5.74 -10.36 12.00
CA VAL A 370 4.78 -11.23 12.69
C VAL A 370 3.82 -11.81 11.65
N LEU A 371 3.83 -13.13 11.50
CA LEU A 371 2.96 -13.88 10.60
C LEU A 371 2.11 -14.88 11.38
N ASN A 372 0.93 -15.21 10.86
CA ASN A 372 0.04 -16.23 11.37
C ASN A 372 0.03 -17.42 10.40
N TYR A 373 0.04 -18.65 10.92
CA TYR A 373 -0.07 -19.84 10.07
C TYR A 373 -1.51 -20.05 9.57
N ASP A 374 -1.69 -20.22 8.26
CA ASP A 374 -2.95 -20.62 7.63
C ASP A 374 -3.03 -22.15 7.44
N PRO A 375 -3.88 -22.86 8.19
CA PRO A 375 -4.04 -24.30 8.00
C PRO A 375 -4.77 -24.70 6.71
N VAL A 376 -5.46 -23.78 6.03
CA VAL A 376 -6.19 -24.07 4.79
C VAL A 376 -5.24 -24.05 3.60
N THR A 377 -4.35 -23.06 3.56
CA THR A 377 -3.39 -22.88 2.45
C THR A 377 -2.00 -23.45 2.75
N ASP A 378 -1.72 -23.83 4.00
CA ASP A 378 -0.42 -24.30 4.50
C ASP A 378 0.71 -23.27 4.31
N VAL A 379 0.41 -21.99 4.57
CA VAL A 379 1.33 -20.85 4.39
C VAL A 379 1.32 -19.93 5.63
N CYS A 380 2.45 -19.32 5.94
CA CYS A 380 2.54 -18.24 6.94
C CYS A 380 2.14 -16.92 6.29
N GLU A 381 1.04 -16.34 6.74
CA GLU A 381 0.43 -15.16 6.12
C GLU A 381 0.31 -14.00 7.12
N TYR A 382 0.14 -12.77 6.61
CA TYR A 382 -0.02 -11.62 7.48
C TYR A 382 -1.28 -11.68 8.36
N PRO A 383 -1.25 -11.10 9.58
CA PRO A 383 -2.38 -11.14 10.51
C PRO A 383 -3.70 -10.52 10.01
N TYR A 384 -3.69 -9.74 8.92
CA TYR A 384 -4.91 -9.19 8.32
C TYR A 384 -5.59 -10.15 7.32
N GLN A 385 -4.91 -11.22 6.90
CA GLN A 385 -5.47 -12.23 5.98
C GLN A 385 -5.98 -13.46 6.74
N VAL A 386 -5.38 -13.76 7.90
CA VAL A 386 -5.70 -14.94 8.71
C VAL A 386 -5.79 -14.57 10.18
N ASP A 387 -6.97 -14.78 10.76
CA ASP A 387 -7.23 -14.54 12.17
C ASP A 387 -6.44 -15.50 13.07
N CYS A 388 -5.82 -14.96 14.12
CA CYS A 388 -5.15 -15.76 15.14
C CYS A 388 -6.18 -16.43 16.07
N VAL A 389 -6.38 -17.73 15.89
CA VAL A 389 -7.22 -18.57 16.78
C VAL A 389 -6.31 -19.47 17.60
N GLN A 390 -6.23 -19.21 18.90
CA GLN A 390 -5.43 -19.97 19.87
C GLN A 390 -6.15 -20.15 21.20
N ILE A 391 -5.78 -21.18 21.95
CA ILE A 391 -6.27 -21.44 23.29
C ILE A 391 -5.61 -20.44 24.23
N LYS A 392 -6.41 -19.56 24.87
CA LYS A 392 -5.90 -18.64 25.88
C LYS A 392 -5.40 -19.41 27.10
N THR A 393 -4.10 -19.62 27.22
CA THR A 393 -3.45 -20.00 28.48
C THR A 393 -3.43 -18.78 29.40
N ARG A 394 -3.58 -19.00 30.72
CA ARG A 394 -3.50 -17.91 31.72
C ARG A 394 -2.13 -17.20 31.57
N PRO A 395 -2.07 -15.87 31.64
CA PRO A 395 -0.81 -15.14 31.48
C PRO A 395 0.13 -15.49 32.64
N TYR A 396 1.34 -15.93 32.30
CA TYR A 396 2.50 -15.82 33.18
C TYR A 396 2.79 -14.33 33.37
N GLU A 397 2.99 -13.92 34.62
CA GLU A 397 3.21 -12.55 35.06
C GLU A 397 4.36 -11.88 34.29
N GLU A 398 4.07 -10.75 33.65
CA GLU A 398 5.08 -9.81 33.17
C GLU A 398 5.76 -9.17 34.40
N VAL A 399 6.97 -9.63 34.70
CA VAL A 399 7.88 -8.92 35.61
C VAL A 399 8.35 -7.65 34.89
N PHE A 400 7.71 -6.53 35.21
CA PHE A 400 8.21 -5.20 34.87
C PHE A 400 9.52 -4.96 35.63
N VAL A 401 10.64 -4.95 34.90
CA VAL A 401 11.90 -4.38 35.39
C VAL A 401 11.81 -2.87 35.16
N GLU A 402 11.51 -2.13 36.22
CA GLU A 402 11.72 -0.68 36.26
C GLU A 402 13.23 -0.41 36.20
N ASN A 403 13.71 0.07 35.04
CA ASN A 403 15.01 0.70 34.95
C ASN A 403 14.93 2.10 35.56
N VAL A 404 15.42 2.21 36.79
CA VAL A 404 15.74 3.47 37.45
C VAL A 404 16.88 4.13 36.68
N VAL A 405 16.61 5.35 36.21
CA VAL A 405 17.60 6.29 35.68
C VAL A 405 18.51 6.73 36.83
N VAL A 406 19.82 6.52 36.68
CA VAL A 406 20.87 7.32 37.34
C VAL A 406 21.72 7.94 36.26
#